data_AF-A0A837JD81-F1
#
_entry.id   AF-A0A837JD81-F1
#
_cell.length_a   1.000
_cell.length_b   1.000
_cell.length_c   1.000
_cell.angle_alpha   90.00
_cell.angle_beta   90.00
_cell.angle_gamma   90.00
#
_symmetry.space_group_name_H-M   'P 1'
#
loop_
_entity.id
_entity.type
_entity.pdbx_description
1 polymer ?
#
loop_
_entity_poly.entity_id
_entity_poly.type
_entity_poly.pdbx_seq_one_letter_code
_entity_poly.pdbx_strand_id
1 'polypeptide(L)'
;MFIKIIKSKQIVTIFILFFALLINILLEYGKYLEFIDEEVFETKVEVLNIYQKDDFDILKLKSSNFEFFTNMPKNEEIKRFDLLNILIVSRNIDFIDYLKGFYTKTIYFDELQKEQTVGE
;
A
#
# COMPACT_ATOMS: atom_id res chain seq x y z
N MET A 1 43.56 -4.34 -23.06
CA MET A 1 42.53 -5.38 -23.26
C MET A 1 41.72 -5.63 -21.99
N PHE A 2 42.36 -5.88 -20.84
CA PHE A 2 41.70 -6.07 -19.53
C PHE A 2 40.72 -4.96 -19.12
N ILE A 3 41.12 -3.68 -19.25
CA ILE A 3 40.24 -2.53 -18.93
C ILE A 3 38.97 -2.53 -19.78
N LYS A 4 39.06 -2.95 -21.06
CA LYS A 4 37.91 -3.01 -21.99
C LYS A 4 36.94 -4.13 -21.60
N ILE A 5 37.47 -5.27 -21.12
CA ILE A 5 36.70 -6.42 -20.61
C ILE A 5 36.03 -6.11 -19.26
N ILE A 6 36.71 -5.39 -18.37
CA ILE A 6 36.12 -4.97 -17.08
C ILE A 6 35.00 -3.94 -17.32
N LYS A 7 35.24 -2.96 -18.19
CA LYS A 7 34.24 -1.94 -18.55
C LYS A 7 33.03 -2.57 -19.25
N SER A 8 33.22 -3.58 -20.11
CA SER A 8 32.10 -4.31 -20.74
C SER A 8 31.28 -5.11 -19.73
N LYS A 9 31.92 -5.75 -18.74
CA LYS A 9 31.21 -6.45 -17.65
C LYS A 9 30.38 -5.50 -16.79
N GLN A 10 30.94 -4.35 -16.41
CA GLN A 10 30.21 -3.31 -15.65
C GLN A 10 28.98 -2.81 -16.41
N ILE A 11 29.10 -2.55 -17.71
CA ILE A 11 27.97 -2.14 -18.55
C ILE A 11 26.88 -3.21 -18.57
N VAL A 12 27.25 -4.49 -18.75
CA VAL A 12 26.28 -5.60 -18.70
C VAL A 12 25.58 -5.68 -17.34
N THR A 13 26.32 -5.54 -16.24
CA THR A 13 25.72 -5.52 -14.89
C THR A 13 24.74 -4.36 -14.72
N ILE A 14 25.10 -3.15 -15.17
CA ILE A 14 24.21 -1.98 -15.14
C ILE A 14 22.94 -2.25 -15.96
N PHE A 15 23.06 -2.84 -17.15
CA PHE A 15 21.91 -3.22 -17.96
C PHE A 15 21.01 -4.23 -17.23
N ILE A 16 21.57 -5.27 -16.62
CA ILE A 16 20.79 -6.25 -15.87
C ILE A 16 20.04 -5.59 -14.72
N LEU A 17 20.69 -4.72 -13.95
CA LEU A 17 20.05 -3.98 -12.86
C LEU A 17 18.96 -3.03 -13.36
N PHE A 18 19.20 -2.37 -14.49
CA PHE A 18 18.22 -1.50 -15.13
C PHE A 18 16.98 -2.29 -15.60
N PHE A 19 17.17 -3.46 -16.24
CA PHE A 19 16.06 -4.32 -16.63
C PHE A 19 15.32 -4.90 -15.42
N ALA A 20 16.04 -5.30 -14.36
CA ALA A 20 15.42 -5.73 -13.12
C ALA A 20 14.54 -4.61 -12.52
N LEU A 21 15.01 -3.36 -12.53
CA LEU A 21 14.23 -2.21 -12.11
C LEU A 21 12.98 -2.02 -12.99
N LEU A 22 13.12 -2.08 -14.31
CA LEU A 22 11.98 -1.95 -15.24
C LEU A 22 10.93 -3.04 -15.00
N ILE A 23 11.34 -4.28 -14.80
CA ILE A 23 10.44 -5.40 -14.50
C ILE A 23 9.69 -5.13 -13.19
N ASN A 24 10.37 -4.66 -12.14
CA ASN A 24 9.70 -4.31 -10.89
C ASN A 24 8.66 -3.21 -11.09
N ILE A 25 8.98 -2.15 -11.83
CA ILE A 25 8.03 -1.06 -12.13
C ILE A 25 6.83 -1.60 -12.91
N LEU A 26 7.04 -2.48 -13.89
CA LEU A 26 5.95 -3.09 -14.66
C LEU A 26 5.04 -3.96 -13.79
N LEU A 27 5.60 -4.74 -12.86
CA LEU A 27 4.82 -5.55 -11.92
C LEU A 27 4.00 -4.66 -10.97
N GLU A 28 4.59 -3.60 -10.44
CA GLU A 28 3.86 -2.64 -9.60
C GLU A 28 2.77 -1.89 -10.38
N TYR A 29 3.02 -1.56 -11.65
CA TYR A 29 2.01 -0.98 -12.51
C TYR A 29 0.83 -1.93 -12.76
N GLY A 30 1.08 -3.23 -12.89
CA GLY A 30 0.02 -4.24 -12.96
C GLY A 30 -0.89 -4.23 -11.74
N LYS A 31 -0.31 -4.22 -10.53
CA LYS A 31 -1.08 -4.10 -9.27
C LYS A 31 -1.85 -2.78 -9.18
N TYR A 32 -1.27 -1.70 -9.68
CA TYR A 32 -1.95 -0.40 -9.76
C TYR A 32 -3.18 -0.47 -10.68
N LEU A 33 -3.08 -1.12 -11.84
CA LEU A 33 -4.22 -1.29 -12.74
C LEU A 33 -5.36 -2.07 -12.06
N GLU A 34 -5.05 -3.13 -11.32
CA GLU A 34 -6.05 -3.86 -10.52
C GLU A 34 -6.68 -2.97 -9.44
N PHE A 35 -5.89 -2.10 -8.80
CA PHE A 35 -6.35 -1.18 -7.78
C PHE A 35 -7.33 -0.12 -8.31
N ILE A 36 -7.14 0.36 -9.54
CA ILE A 36 -7.98 1.41 -10.15
C ILE A 36 -9.09 0.88 -11.07
N ASP A 37 -9.23 -0.44 -11.21
CA ASP A 37 -10.20 -1.07 -12.12
C ASP A 37 -11.65 -0.71 -11.74
N GLU A 38 -11.91 -0.63 -10.44
CA GLU A 38 -13.19 -0.20 -9.87
C GLU A 38 -13.06 1.20 -9.24
N GLU A 39 -14.18 1.93 -9.08
CA GLU A 39 -14.18 3.24 -8.40
C GLU A 39 -13.93 3.15 -6.88
N VAL A 40 -14.19 1.96 -6.33
CA VAL A 40 -14.00 1.61 -4.94
C VAL A 40 -13.16 0.35 -4.87
N PHE A 41 -12.33 0.23 -3.85
CA PHE A 41 -11.43 -0.90 -3.69
C PHE A 41 -11.54 -1.45 -2.27
N GLU A 42 -11.92 -2.71 -2.16
CA GLU A 42 -12.00 -3.43 -0.88
C GLU A 42 -10.67 -4.13 -0.58
N THR A 43 -10.14 -3.94 0.62
CA THR A 43 -8.86 -4.55 0.98
C THR A 43 -8.68 -4.75 2.47
N LYS A 44 -7.82 -5.69 2.85
CA LYS A 44 -7.42 -5.90 4.24
C LYS A 44 -6.23 -5.01 4.56
N VAL A 45 -6.30 -4.34 5.70
CA VAL A 45 -5.27 -3.40 6.14
C VAL A 45 -4.89 -3.58 7.58
N GLU A 46 -3.65 -3.22 7.90
CA GLU A 46 -3.16 -3.06 9.27
C GLU A 46 -3.09 -1.58 9.63
N VAL A 47 -3.54 -1.22 10.84
CA VAL A 47 -3.45 0.14 11.38
C VAL A 47 -2.02 0.43 11.82
N LEU A 48 -1.25 1.14 11.01
CA LEU A 48 0.14 1.50 11.34
C LEU A 48 0.23 2.63 12.36
N ASN A 49 -0.65 3.63 12.27
CA ASN A 49 -0.67 4.77 13.17
C ASN A 49 -2.03 5.49 13.18
N ILE A 50 -2.33 6.20 14.27
CA ILE A 50 -3.54 7.00 14.44
C ILE A 50 -3.12 8.42 14.84
N TYR A 51 -3.54 9.42 14.05
CA TYR A 51 -3.30 10.83 14.35
C TYR A 51 -4.61 11.48 14.78
N GLN A 52 -4.70 11.84 16.06
CA GLN A 52 -5.92 12.42 16.61
C GLN A 52 -6.12 13.87 16.13
N LYS A 53 -7.31 14.20 15.63
CA LYS A 53 -7.80 15.59 15.43
C LYS A 53 -9.05 15.82 16.27
N ASP A 54 -9.58 17.03 16.27
CA ASP A 54 -10.75 17.35 17.11
C ASP A 54 -12.01 16.62 16.62
N ASP A 55 -12.29 16.67 15.31
CA ASP A 55 -13.54 16.15 14.73
C ASP A 55 -13.43 14.73 14.12
N PHE A 56 -12.21 14.28 13.81
CA PHE A 56 -11.94 12.99 13.15
C PHE A 56 -10.52 12.52 13.49
N ASP A 57 -10.20 11.28 13.18
CA ASP A 57 -8.83 10.79 13.24
C ASP A 57 -8.30 10.54 11.84
N ILE A 58 -7.00 10.70 11.65
CA ILE A 58 -6.32 10.28 10.42
C ILE A 58 -5.62 8.97 10.71
N LEU A 59 -5.99 7.91 10.01
CA LEU A 59 -5.32 6.61 10.12
C LEU A 59 -4.29 6.48 9.01
N LYS A 60 -3.10 5.99 9.37
CA LYS A 60 -2.13 5.43 8.41
C LYS A 60 -2.35 3.93 8.35
N LEU A 61 -2.68 3.44 7.17
CA LEU A 61 -3.07 2.05 6.91
C LEU A 61 -2.09 1.41 5.94
N LYS A 62 -1.86 0.10 6.11
CA LYS A 62 -1.01 -0.70 5.23
C LYS A 62 -1.78 -1.89 4.69
N SER A 63 -1.91 -1.96 3.37
CA SER A 63 -2.40 -3.15 2.66
C SER A 63 -1.22 -4.06 2.30
N SER A 64 -1.49 -5.15 1.58
CA SER A 64 -0.45 -6.00 1.00
C SER A 64 0.40 -5.29 -0.05
N ASN A 65 -0.15 -4.27 -0.72
CA ASN A 65 0.44 -3.68 -1.92
C ASN A 65 0.82 -2.20 -1.76
N PHE A 66 0.18 -1.46 -0.86
CA PHE A 66 0.36 -0.02 -0.71
C PHE A 66 0.08 0.46 0.72
N GLU A 67 0.56 1.66 1.03
CA GLU A 67 0.24 2.37 2.26
C GLU A 67 -0.59 3.60 1.93
N PHE A 68 -1.55 3.96 2.77
CA PHE A 68 -2.39 5.13 2.54
C PHE A 68 -2.87 5.75 3.84
N PHE A 69 -3.43 6.95 3.71
CA PHE A 69 -4.03 7.71 4.79
C PHE A 69 -5.51 7.92 4.52
N THR A 70 -6.32 7.90 5.57
CA THR A 70 -7.76 8.21 5.47
C THR A 70 -8.24 8.93 6.72
N ASN A 71 -9.25 9.77 6.55
CA ASN A 71 -10.07 10.21 7.67
C ASN A 71 -10.92 9.04 8.16
N MET A 72 -11.05 8.92 9.46
CA MET A 72 -12.04 8.09 10.14
C MET A 72 -12.82 8.92 11.14
N PRO A 73 -14.11 8.62 11.33
CA PRO A 73 -14.85 9.11 12.49
C PRO A 73 -14.09 8.75 13.77
N LYS A 74 -14.26 9.56 14.82
CA LYS A 74 -13.77 9.21 16.16
C LYS A 74 -14.32 7.85 16.56
N ASN A 75 -13.45 6.86 16.65
CA ASN A 75 -13.75 5.54 17.15
C ASN A 75 -12.66 5.14 18.15
N GLU A 76 -13.02 5.05 19.43
CA GLU A 76 -12.07 4.70 20.50
C GLU A 76 -11.68 3.21 20.49
N GLU A 77 -12.37 2.38 19.71
CA GLU A 77 -12.12 0.94 19.64
C GLU A 77 -10.92 0.59 18.75
N ILE A 78 -10.74 1.32 17.63
CA ILE A 78 -9.64 1.08 16.69
C ILE A 78 -8.31 1.45 17.32
N LYS A 79 -7.39 0.50 17.36
CA LYS A 79 -6.04 0.64 17.89
C LYS A 79 -5.00 0.35 16.82
N ARG A 80 -3.78 0.78 17.14
CA ARG A 80 -2.60 0.45 16.33
C ARG A 80 -2.41 -1.06 16.28
N PHE A 81 -2.07 -1.57 15.10
CA PHE A 81 -1.89 -2.99 14.76
C PHE A 81 -3.18 -3.80 14.65
N ASP A 82 -4.34 -3.17 14.71
CA ASP A 82 -5.59 -3.84 14.37
C ASP A 82 -5.67 -4.13 12.88
N LEU A 83 -6.35 -5.23 12.55
CA LEU A 83 -6.60 -5.64 11.18
C LEU A 83 -8.04 -5.26 10.82
N LEU A 84 -8.18 -4.49 9.74
CA LEU A 84 -9.47 -4.02 9.25
C LEU A 84 -9.70 -4.57 7.85
N ASN A 85 -10.95 -4.88 7.53
CA ASN A 85 -11.39 -4.92 6.15
C ASN A 85 -11.95 -3.54 5.81
N ILE A 86 -11.49 -2.92 4.73
CA ILE A 86 -11.81 -1.53 4.42
C ILE A 86 -12.17 -1.35 2.95
N LEU A 87 -13.20 -0.55 2.69
CA LEU A 87 -13.60 -0.12 1.37
C LEU A 87 -13.21 1.35 1.18
N ILE A 88 -12.33 1.62 0.22
CA ILE A 88 -11.80 2.96 -0.06
C ILE A 88 -12.17 3.43 -1.46
N VAL A 89 -12.15 4.75 -1.68
CA VAL A 89 -12.23 5.32 -3.03
C VAL A 89 -10.86 5.16 -3.71
N SER A 90 -10.80 4.43 -4.82
CA SER A 90 -9.58 4.26 -5.64
C SER A 90 -9.46 5.30 -6.75
N ARG A 91 -10.56 6.00 -7.06
CA ARG A 91 -10.62 7.00 -8.13
C ARG A 91 -9.68 8.20 -7.87
N ASN A 92 -9.11 8.72 -8.95
CA ASN A 92 -8.20 9.88 -8.97
C ASN A 92 -6.87 9.68 -8.23
N ILE A 93 -6.47 8.44 -7.97
CA ILE A 93 -5.13 8.12 -7.47
C ILE A 93 -4.28 7.75 -8.67
N ASP A 94 -3.24 8.53 -8.94
CA ASP A 94 -2.29 8.21 -10.02
C ASP A 94 -1.25 7.18 -9.55
N PHE A 95 -0.49 6.64 -10.51
CA PHE A 95 0.50 5.60 -10.21
C PHE A 95 1.63 6.10 -9.28
N ILE A 96 1.98 7.38 -9.33
CA ILE A 96 3.05 7.93 -8.47
C ILE A 96 2.55 8.06 -7.03
N ASP A 97 1.31 8.50 -6.86
CA ASP A 97 0.62 8.54 -5.56
C ASP A 97 0.46 7.12 -4.98
N TYR A 98 0.11 6.14 -5.81
CA TYR A 98 0.05 4.73 -5.42
C TYR A 98 1.40 4.22 -4.87
N LEU A 99 2.53 4.54 -5.52
CA LEU A 99 3.85 4.07 -5.10
C LEU A 99 4.36 4.73 -3.82
N LYS A 100 4.16 6.03 -3.64
CA LYS A 100 4.67 6.77 -2.46
C LYS A 100 3.74 6.71 -1.25
N GLY A 101 2.51 6.26 -1.48
CA GLY A 101 1.40 6.33 -0.55
C GLY A 101 0.56 7.59 -0.76
N PHE A 102 -0.74 7.44 -0.58
CA PHE A 102 -1.75 8.43 -0.95
C PHE A 102 -2.72 8.70 0.17
N TYR A 103 -3.55 9.72 -0.02
CA TYR A 103 -4.64 10.05 0.88
C TYR A 103 -5.96 9.75 0.17
N THR A 104 -6.85 8.99 0.80
CA THR A 104 -8.17 8.69 0.24
C THR A 104 -9.26 8.71 1.30
N LYS A 105 -10.52 8.64 0.84
CA LYS A 105 -11.70 8.53 1.67
C LYS A 105 -12.06 7.06 1.87
N THR A 106 -12.25 6.68 3.12
CA THR A 106 -12.92 5.43 3.48
C THR A 106 -14.42 5.56 3.34
N ILE A 107 -15.05 4.56 2.71
CA ILE A 107 -16.49 4.44 2.58
C ILE A 107 -17.04 3.61 3.74
N TYR A 108 -16.39 2.49 4.03
CA TYR A 108 -16.82 1.54 5.05
C TYR A 108 -15.61 0.77 5.59
N PHE A 109 -15.69 0.31 6.84
CA PHE A 109 -14.71 -0.60 7.43
C PHE A 109 -15.38 -1.57 8.41
N ASP A 110 -14.73 -2.72 8.63
CA ASP A 110 -15.06 -3.70 9.64
C ASP A 110 -13.78 -4.21 10.33
N GLU A 111 -13.85 -4.49 11.63
CA GLU A 111 -12.73 -5.05 12.39
C GLU A 111 -12.67 -6.56 12.19
N LEU A 112 -11.53 -7.06 11.71
CA LEU A 112 -11.31 -8.50 11.61
C LEU A 112 -10.98 -9.03 13.00
N GLN A 113 -11.99 -9.52 13.73
CA GLN A 113 -11.77 -10.17 15.01
C GLN A 113 -10.74 -11.28 14.84
N LYS A 114 -9.69 -11.27 15.67
CA LYS A 114 -8.85 -12.46 15.84
C LYS A 114 -9.78 -13.54 16.35
N GLU A 115 -9.95 -14.63 15.59
CA GLU A 115 -10.62 -15.82 16.11
C GLU A 115 -10.00 -16.11 17.48
N GLN A 116 -10.82 -15.97 18.53
CA GLN A 116 -10.44 -16.49 19.82
C GLN A 116 -10.26 -17.99 19.60
N THR A 117 -9.03 -18.48 19.61
CA THR A 117 -8.78 -19.89 19.85
C THR A 117 -9.45 -20.20 21.19
N VAL A 118 -10.67 -20.70 21.12
CA VAL A 118 -11.35 -21.35 22.23
C VAL A 118 -10.41 -22.48 22.61
N GLY A 119 -9.70 -22.29 23.73
CA GLY A 119 -8.88 -23.34 24.30
C GLY A 119 -9.77 -24.54 24.61
N GLU A 120 -9.47 -25.66 23.97
CA GLU A 120 -9.83 -26.98 24.48
C GLU A 120 -8.95 -27.36 25.67
#